data_AF-X1GV43-F1
#
_entry.id   AF-X1GV43-F1
#
_cell.length_a   1.000
_cell.length_b   1.000
_cell.length_c   1.000
_cell.angle_alpha   90.00
_cell.angle_beta   90.00
_cell.angle_gamma   90.00
#
_symmetry.space_group_name_H-M   'P 1'
#
loop_
_entity.id
_entity.type
_entity.pdbx_description
1 polymer ?
#
loop_
_entity_poly.entity_id
_entity_poly.type
_entity_poly.pdbx_seq_one_letter_code
_entity_poly.pdbx_strand_id
1 'polypeptide(L)'
;ALALGMINVIVNERLFDKVFVDKWTVGFDELKAHVHDYPPEKVEDITWIDADKIKEAARLYATNKPACIQWGNGLEHNVNSFQTARALAIMRAITGNLGVPGGEVECSPLPSLNRGAPEFSLVNKISPDKRANRISTKDGMLPNVFYALPQSIVKAMIEEDPYPIRVVYVMAGNNLISFSNIQETYTAFKKLAFLVVTDMFMTPTASLADIVLPVSSYLERNSMKEALDYPVAEVEQKVAEVGECRSDYQILSELAKRLGLGRYFWDTEEECLDFLLKPGY
;
A
#
# COMPACT_ATOMS: atom_id res chain seq x y z
N ALA A 1 15.23 -6.54 14.65
CA ALA A 1 15.92 -7.22 15.78
C ALA A 1 14.91 -7.80 16.76
N LEU A 2 14.03 -6.99 17.38
CA LEU A 2 13.05 -7.46 18.37
C LEU A 2 12.25 -8.71 17.93
N ALA A 3 11.59 -8.66 16.78
CA ALA A 3 10.82 -9.80 16.26
C ALA A 3 11.68 -11.07 16.07
N LEU A 4 12.94 -10.93 15.60
CA LEU A 4 13.86 -12.06 15.45
C LEU A 4 14.29 -12.63 16.81
N GLY A 5 14.47 -11.78 17.82
CA GLY A 5 14.72 -12.21 19.21
C GLY A 5 13.56 -12.97 19.81
N MET A 6 12.32 -12.53 19.54
CA MET A 6 11.14 -13.28 19.96
C MET A 6 11.02 -14.63 19.24
N ILE A 7 11.27 -14.67 17.93
CA ILE A 7 11.28 -15.93 17.16
C ILE A 7 12.38 -16.87 17.67
N ASN A 8 13.57 -16.36 18.03
CA ASN A 8 14.64 -17.15 18.63
C ASN A 8 14.15 -17.87 19.89
N VAL A 9 13.48 -17.16 20.81
CA VAL A 9 12.92 -17.75 22.04
C VAL A 9 11.86 -18.80 21.70
N ILE A 10 10.92 -18.47 20.81
CA ILE A 10 9.84 -19.39 20.39
C ILE A 10 10.40 -20.69 19.80
N VAL A 11 11.44 -20.59 18.97
CA VAL A 11 12.06 -21.75 18.32
C VAL A 11 12.88 -22.58 19.31
N ASN A 12 13.69 -21.94 20.16
CA ASN A 12 14.56 -22.63 21.12
C ASN A 12 13.78 -23.31 22.24
N GLU A 13 12.70 -22.68 22.72
CA GLU A 13 11.80 -23.25 23.73
C GLU A 13 10.74 -24.19 23.12
N ARG A 14 10.73 -24.36 21.80
CA ARG A 14 9.77 -25.22 21.07
C ARG A 14 8.30 -24.83 21.30
N LEU A 15 8.02 -23.52 21.33
CA LEU A 15 6.69 -22.94 21.52
C LEU A 15 5.91 -22.72 20.20
N PHE A 16 6.53 -23.06 19.06
CA PHE A 16 5.88 -22.99 17.75
C PHE A 16 4.86 -24.14 17.55
N ASP A 17 3.90 -23.94 16.66
CA ASP A 17 2.97 -24.97 16.23
C ASP A 17 3.66 -25.91 15.24
N LYS A 18 4.14 -27.05 15.75
CA LYS A 18 4.84 -28.06 14.95
C LYS A 18 4.00 -28.57 13.78
N VAL A 19 2.70 -28.81 13.99
CA VAL A 19 1.84 -29.36 12.93
C VAL A 19 1.65 -28.34 11.81
N PHE A 20 1.48 -27.07 12.16
CA PHE A 20 1.38 -25.99 11.18
C PHE A 20 2.68 -25.83 10.41
N VAL A 21 3.81 -25.76 11.11
CA VAL A 21 5.14 -25.62 10.51
C VAL A 21 5.42 -26.78 9.54
N ASP A 22 5.19 -28.02 9.94
CA ASP A 22 5.48 -29.21 9.13
C ASP A 22 4.61 -29.30 7.86
N LYS A 23 3.37 -28.78 7.89
CA LYS A 23 2.39 -28.93 6.79
C LYS A 23 2.29 -27.73 5.86
N TRP A 24 2.46 -26.52 6.39
CA TRP A 24 2.06 -25.28 5.71
C TRP A 24 3.19 -24.26 5.56
N THR A 25 4.41 -24.63 5.93
CA THR A 25 5.57 -23.72 5.82
C THR A 25 6.70 -24.37 5.02
N VAL A 26 7.61 -23.51 4.54
CA VAL A 26 8.87 -23.90 3.93
C VAL A 26 9.98 -23.04 4.54
N GLY A 27 11.20 -23.55 4.60
CA GLY A 27 12.36 -22.79 5.05
C GLY A 27 12.51 -22.67 6.59
N PHE A 28 11.88 -23.54 7.37
CA PHE A 28 11.91 -23.44 8.84
C PHE A 28 13.28 -23.76 9.44
N ASP A 29 14.03 -24.68 8.87
CA ASP A 29 15.39 -25.00 9.32
C ASP A 29 16.34 -23.83 9.06
N GLU A 30 16.20 -23.17 7.92
CA GLU A 30 16.93 -21.96 7.56
C GLU A 30 16.55 -20.79 8.48
N LEU A 31 15.25 -20.65 8.80
CA LEU A 31 14.80 -19.67 9.79
C LEU A 31 15.45 -19.94 11.15
N LYS A 32 15.44 -21.19 11.62
CA LYS A 32 16.03 -21.59 12.90
C LYS A 32 17.53 -21.27 12.95
N ALA A 33 18.25 -21.59 11.88
CA ALA A 33 19.66 -21.23 11.75
C ALA A 33 19.86 -19.71 11.76
N HIS A 34 19.01 -18.95 11.06
CA HIS A 34 19.10 -17.50 11.00
C HIS A 34 18.84 -16.83 12.36
N VAL A 35 17.79 -17.25 13.08
CA VAL A 35 17.44 -16.62 14.35
C VAL A 35 18.40 -17.00 15.48
N HIS A 36 19.22 -18.04 15.33
CA HIS A 36 20.28 -18.38 16.28
C HIS A 36 21.23 -17.19 16.51
N ASP A 37 21.46 -16.36 15.49
CA ASP A 37 22.28 -15.16 15.58
C ASP A 37 21.59 -13.96 16.26
N TYR A 38 20.39 -14.14 16.79
CA TYR A 38 19.60 -13.13 17.50
C TYR A 38 19.16 -13.62 18.89
N PRO A 39 20.09 -14.03 19.78
CA PRO A 39 19.72 -14.33 21.17
C PRO A 39 19.18 -13.07 21.87
N PRO A 40 18.26 -13.20 22.85
CA PRO A 40 17.67 -12.05 23.56
C PRO A 40 18.68 -11.04 24.09
N GLU A 41 19.83 -11.51 24.60
CA GLU A 41 20.90 -10.68 25.15
C GLU A 41 21.54 -9.79 24.07
N LYS A 42 21.74 -10.31 22.85
CA LYS A 42 22.20 -9.50 21.71
C LYS A 42 21.11 -8.53 21.25
N VAL A 43 19.85 -8.93 21.32
CA VAL A 43 18.71 -8.09 20.91
C VAL A 43 18.48 -6.96 21.91
N GLU A 44 18.79 -7.17 23.18
CA GLU A 44 18.82 -6.12 24.21
C GLU A 44 19.81 -5.01 23.83
N ASP A 45 21.03 -5.36 23.43
CA ASP A 45 22.02 -4.36 22.97
C ASP A 45 21.52 -3.51 21.78
N ILE A 46 20.72 -4.12 20.89
CA ILE A 46 20.20 -3.45 19.69
C ILE A 46 18.97 -2.60 19.99
N THR A 47 18.07 -3.09 20.84
CA THR A 47 16.74 -2.50 21.05
C THR A 47 16.62 -1.69 22.33
N TRP A 48 17.57 -1.88 23.25
CA TRP A 48 17.55 -1.38 24.63
C TRP A 48 16.36 -1.88 25.46
N ILE A 49 15.77 -3.01 25.03
CA ILE A 49 14.74 -3.73 25.78
C ILE A 49 15.43 -4.90 26.49
N ASP A 50 15.31 -4.92 27.80
CA ASP A 50 15.77 -6.01 28.67
C ASP A 50 15.46 -7.40 28.07
N ALA A 51 16.48 -8.25 27.96
CA ALA A 51 16.38 -9.59 27.42
C ALA A 51 15.26 -10.43 28.07
N ASP A 52 15.01 -10.22 29.37
CA ASP A 52 13.97 -10.96 30.08
C ASP A 52 12.57 -10.53 29.65
N LYS A 53 12.36 -9.25 29.33
CA LYS A 53 11.09 -8.77 28.75
C LYS A 53 10.87 -9.30 27.33
N ILE A 54 11.95 -9.46 26.55
CA ILE A 54 11.87 -10.07 25.21
C ILE A 54 11.42 -11.54 25.33
N LYS A 55 12.03 -12.29 26.26
CA LYS A 55 11.65 -13.69 26.55
C LYS A 55 10.20 -13.78 27.03
N GLU A 56 9.79 -12.91 27.95
CA GLU A 56 8.42 -12.83 28.47
C GLU A 56 7.42 -12.56 27.35
N ALA A 57 7.67 -11.54 26.51
CA ALA A 57 6.79 -11.22 25.40
C ALA A 57 6.67 -12.36 24.38
N ALA A 58 7.78 -13.05 24.09
CA ALA A 58 7.79 -14.20 23.18
C ALA A 58 6.95 -15.36 23.71
N ARG A 59 7.12 -15.70 25.00
CA ARG A 59 6.34 -16.74 25.68
C ARG A 59 4.87 -16.35 25.77
N LEU A 60 4.57 -15.10 26.15
CA LEU A 60 3.21 -14.58 26.24
C LEU A 60 2.49 -14.75 24.90
N TYR A 61 3.08 -14.25 23.81
CA TYR A 61 2.49 -14.34 22.47
C TYR A 61 2.32 -15.79 21.99
N ALA A 62 3.33 -16.65 22.18
CA ALA A 62 3.29 -18.01 21.65
C ALA A 62 2.37 -18.95 22.43
N THR A 63 2.12 -18.68 23.72
CA THR A 63 1.32 -19.57 24.59
C THR A 63 -0.13 -19.11 24.78
N ASN A 64 -0.41 -17.81 24.69
CA ASN A 64 -1.78 -17.28 24.80
C ASN A 64 -2.44 -17.29 23.42
N LYS A 65 -3.02 -18.43 23.04
CA LYS A 65 -3.68 -18.62 21.74
C LYS A 65 -5.21 -18.53 21.89
N PRO A 66 -5.92 -17.96 20.90
CA PRO A 66 -5.39 -17.31 19.70
C PRO A 66 -4.81 -15.92 19.99
N ALA A 67 -3.81 -15.51 19.21
CA ALA A 67 -3.20 -14.18 19.31
C ALA A 67 -3.12 -13.50 17.94
N CYS A 68 -3.19 -12.17 17.93
CA CYS A 68 -2.99 -11.36 16.74
C CYS A 68 -1.93 -10.29 17.00
N ILE A 69 -1.28 -9.86 15.93
CA ILE A 69 -0.37 -8.71 15.91
C ILE A 69 -1.02 -7.69 15.00
N GLN A 70 -1.27 -6.48 15.48
CA GLN A 70 -1.67 -5.36 14.64
C GLN A 70 -0.48 -4.43 14.50
N TRP A 71 -0.15 -4.01 13.29
CA TRP A 71 0.89 -3.01 13.05
C TRP A 71 0.36 -1.87 12.20
N GLY A 72 1.04 -0.74 12.26
CA GLY A 72 0.78 0.41 11.40
C GLY A 72 2.05 1.21 11.16
N ASN A 73 1.87 2.49 10.82
CA ASN A 73 2.91 3.38 10.29
C ASN A 73 4.26 3.36 11.04
N GLY A 74 4.25 3.17 12.37
CA GLY A 74 5.47 3.10 13.17
C GLY A 74 6.46 2.02 12.71
N LEU A 75 5.97 0.88 12.22
CA LEU A 75 6.81 -0.20 11.68
C LEU A 75 7.17 0.01 10.20
N GLU A 76 6.43 0.86 9.50
CA GLU A 76 6.55 1.07 8.05
C GLU A 76 7.52 2.21 7.70
N HIS A 77 7.67 3.20 8.60
CA HIS A 77 8.51 4.38 8.38
C HIS A 77 9.98 4.18 8.82
N ASN A 78 10.61 3.08 8.40
CA ASN A 78 12.03 2.84 8.63
C ASN A 78 12.65 1.94 7.55
N VAL A 79 13.99 1.95 7.47
CA VAL A 79 14.75 1.20 6.45
C VAL A 79 14.64 -0.32 6.57
N ASN A 80 14.19 -0.84 7.71
CA ASN A 80 14.01 -2.27 7.98
C ASN A 80 12.54 -2.70 7.92
N SER A 81 11.63 -1.86 7.40
CA SER A 81 10.19 -2.11 7.40
C SER A 81 9.83 -3.44 6.76
N PHE A 82 10.35 -3.71 5.56
CA PHE A 82 10.12 -4.95 4.84
C PHE A 82 10.55 -6.18 5.64
N GLN A 83 11.76 -6.14 6.23
CA GLN A 83 12.28 -7.26 7.02
C GLN A 83 11.52 -7.45 8.32
N THR A 84 11.05 -6.35 8.91
CA THR A 84 10.25 -6.37 10.13
C THR A 84 8.88 -6.97 9.87
N ALA A 85 8.18 -6.53 8.82
CA ALA A 85 6.91 -7.12 8.39
C ALA A 85 7.05 -8.61 8.09
N ARG A 86 8.12 -9.01 7.39
CA ARG A 86 8.43 -10.42 7.11
C ARG A 86 8.63 -11.24 8.39
N ALA A 87 9.39 -10.71 9.36
CA ALA A 87 9.60 -11.40 10.64
C ALA A 87 8.29 -11.54 11.43
N LEU A 88 7.44 -10.50 11.47
CA LEU A 88 6.14 -10.58 12.14
C LEU A 88 5.20 -11.57 11.44
N ALA A 89 5.16 -11.59 10.11
CA ALA A 89 4.39 -12.58 9.34
C ALA A 89 4.85 -14.02 9.62
N ILE A 90 6.17 -14.25 9.67
CA ILE A 90 6.74 -15.55 10.06
C ILE A 90 6.29 -15.91 11.48
N MET A 91 6.39 -14.98 12.43
CA MET A 91 6.01 -15.22 13.83
C MET A 91 4.54 -15.60 13.97
N ARG A 92 3.63 -14.92 13.26
CA ARG A 92 2.21 -15.26 13.16
C ARG A 92 2.00 -16.69 12.65
N ALA A 93 2.71 -17.04 11.58
CA ALA A 93 2.61 -18.35 10.94
C ALA A 93 3.11 -19.48 11.85
N ILE A 94 4.35 -19.40 12.34
CA ILE A 94 4.95 -20.47 13.16
C ILE A 94 4.25 -20.65 14.50
N THR A 95 3.50 -19.65 14.98
CA THR A 95 2.72 -19.78 16.22
C THR A 95 1.31 -20.35 15.99
N GLY A 96 0.92 -20.62 14.73
CA GLY A 96 -0.38 -21.24 14.40
C GLY A 96 -1.55 -20.28 14.58
N ASN A 97 -1.31 -18.97 14.46
CA ASN A 97 -2.34 -17.94 14.63
C ASN A 97 -3.08 -17.58 13.33
N LEU A 98 -2.70 -18.17 12.19
CA LEU A 98 -3.32 -17.92 10.89
C LEU A 98 -4.58 -18.78 10.71
N GLY A 99 -5.70 -18.16 10.30
CA GLY A 99 -6.92 -18.90 9.91
C GLY A 99 -7.71 -19.51 11.06
N VAL A 100 -7.54 -19.00 12.29
CA VAL A 100 -8.26 -19.48 13.48
C VAL A 100 -9.14 -18.36 14.07
N PRO A 101 -10.33 -18.68 14.62
CA PRO A 101 -11.18 -17.67 15.27
C PRO A 101 -10.42 -16.96 16.40
N GLY A 102 -10.37 -15.62 16.35
CA GLY A 102 -9.63 -14.78 17.31
C GLY A 102 -8.14 -14.61 17.00
N GLY A 103 -7.63 -15.25 15.95
CA GLY A 103 -6.25 -15.08 15.47
C GLY A 103 -6.12 -13.98 14.42
N GLU A 104 -5.18 -14.17 13.50
CA GLU A 104 -4.99 -13.28 12.36
C GLU A 104 -6.14 -13.41 11.37
N VAL A 105 -6.68 -12.26 10.96
CA VAL A 105 -7.81 -12.19 10.03
C VAL A 105 -7.32 -12.45 8.60
N GLU A 106 -8.00 -13.35 7.90
CA GLU A 106 -7.86 -13.49 6.45
C GLU A 106 -8.58 -12.33 5.76
N CYS A 107 -7.83 -11.51 5.02
CA CYS A 107 -8.40 -10.45 4.20
C CYS A 107 -9.39 -11.06 3.21
N SER A 108 -10.68 -10.85 3.46
CA SER A 108 -11.77 -11.36 2.64
C SER A 108 -12.46 -10.16 2.00
N PRO A 109 -12.00 -9.69 0.82
CA PRO A 109 -12.64 -8.58 0.14
C PRO A 109 -14.06 -8.96 -0.26
N LEU A 110 -14.88 -7.96 -0.55
CA LEU A 110 -16.20 -8.19 -1.12
C LEU A 110 -16.10 -8.97 -2.45
N PRO A 111 -17.07 -9.86 -2.75
CA PRO A 111 -17.15 -10.56 -4.04
C PRO A 111 -17.68 -9.64 -5.16
N SER A 112 -17.28 -8.37 -5.16
CA SER A 112 -17.54 -7.39 -6.21
C SER A 112 -16.36 -7.34 -7.18
N LEU A 113 -16.54 -6.64 -8.30
CA LEU A 113 -15.45 -6.42 -9.23
C LEU A 113 -14.41 -5.47 -8.60
N ASN A 114 -13.34 -6.07 -8.04
CA ASN A 114 -12.22 -5.32 -7.47
C ASN A 114 -11.69 -4.28 -8.48
N ARG A 115 -11.37 -3.06 -8.03
CA ARG A 115 -10.78 -2.00 -8.87
C ARG A 115 -9.46 -2.40 -9.56
N GLY A 116 -8.76 -3.39 -9.01
CA GLY A 116 -7.56 -4.00 -9.62
C GLY A 116 -7.87 -5.00 -10.74
N ALA A 117 -9.13 -5.43 -10.91
CA ALA A 117 -9.53 -6.38 -11.93
C ALA A 117 -9.15 -5.88 -13.33
N PRO A 118 -8.65 -6.75 -14.23
CA PRO A 118 -8.22 -6.32 -15.56
C PRO A 118 -9.32 -5.68 -16.41
N GLU A 119 -10.57 -6.01 -16.16
CA GLU A 119 -11.78 -5.45 -16.78
C GLU A 119 -11.95 -3.97 -16.47
N PHE A 120 -11.56 -3.55 -15.25
CA PHE A 120 -11.65 -2.17 -14.80
C PHE A 120 -10.34 -1.40 -15.00
N SER A 121 -9.22 -1.96 -14.52
CA SER A 121 -7.90 -1.31 -14.57
C SER A 121 -7.31 -1.25 -15.98
N LEU A 122 -7.83 -2.06 -16.91
CA LEU A 122 -7.32 -2.23 -18.27
C LEU A 122 -5.82 -2.58 -18.32
N VAL A 123 -5.26 -3.16 -17.25
CA VAL A 123 -3.83 -3.48 -17.15
C VAL A 123 -3.35 -4.37 -18.30
N ASN A 124 -4.23 -5.23 -18.81
CA ASN A 124 -3.96 -6.12 -19.95
C ASN A 124 -3.84 -5.39 -21.29
N LYS A 125 -4.23 -4.11 -21.38
CA LYS A 125 -4.02 -3.26 -22.57
C LYS A 125 -2.62 -2.66 -22.61
N ILE A 126 -1.85 -2.73 -21.52
CA ILE A 126 -0.47 -2.24 -21.47
C ILE A 126 0.48 -3.37 -21.87
N SER A 127 1.27 -3.14 -22.93
CA SER A 127 2.22 -4.16 -23.41
C SER A 127 3.25 -4.54 -22.34
N PRO A 128 3.76 -5.78 -22.32
CA PRO A 128 4.82 -6.21 -21.40
C PRO A 128 6.02 -5.26 -21.39
N ASP A 129 6.49 -4.81 -22.56
CA ASP A 129 7.63 -3.89 -22.66
C ASP A 129 7.38 -2.55 -21.98
N LYS A 130 6.15 -2.01 -22.11
CA LYS A 130 5.78 -0.76 -21.43
C LYS A 130 5.71 -0.94 -19.91
N ARG A 131 5.21 -2.09 -19.43
CA ARG A 131 5.21 -2.42 -18.00
C ARG A 131 6.63 -2.56 -17.46
N ALA A 132 7.51 -3.22 -18.22
CA ALA A 132 8.91 -3.38 -17.87
C ALA A 132 9.65 -2.04 -17.78
N ASN A 133 9.24 -1.05 -18.59
CA ASN A 133 9.85 0.27 -18.61
C ASN A 133 9.36 1.23 -17.52
N ARG A 134 8.44 0.82 -16.64
CA ARG A 134 7.98 1.63 -15.52
C ARG A 134 9.15 1.97 -14.57
N ILE A 135 9.15 3.19 -14.05
CA ILE A 135 10.09 3.65 -13.01
C ILE A 135 10.08 2.67 -11.83
N SER A 136 11.24 2.38 -11.25
CA SER A 136 11.48 1.43 -10.15
C SER A 136 11.24 -0.06 -10.44
N THR A 137 10.90 -0.46 -11.67
CA THR A 137 10.72 -1.89 -12.00
C THR A 137 12.00 -2.72 -11.81
N LYS A 138 13.17 -2.15 -12.11
CA LYS A 138 14.47 -2.82 -11.97
C LYS A 138 14.85 -3.11 -10.52
N ASP A 139 14.25 -2.41 -9.56
CA ASP A 139 14.59 -2.53 -8.13
C ASP A 139 14.05 -3.85 -7.55
N GLY A 140 13.12 -4.52 -8.23
CA GLY A 140 12.59 -5.83 -7.85
C GLY A 140 11.79 -5.85 -6.54
N MET A 141 11.63 -4.69 -5.88
CA MET A 141 11.01 -4.60 -4.56
C MET A 141 9.47 -4.70 -4.58
N LEU A 142 8.82 -4.40 -5.71
CA LEU A 142 7.34 -4.39 -5.85
C LEU A 142 6.90 -4.77 -7.28
N PRO A 143 7.11 -6.03 -7.72
CA PRO A 143 6.82 -6.42 -9.10
C PRO A 143 5.32 -6.41 -9.46
N ASN A 144 4.43 -6.46 -8.46
CA ASN A 144 3.00 -6.74 -8.68
C ASN A 144 2.05 -5.59 -8.30
N VAL A 145 2.55 -4.39 -8.04
CA VAL A 145 1.72 -3.27 -7.61
C VAL A 145 1.69 -2.17 -8.67
N PHE A 146 0.56 -1.49 -8.83
CA PHE A 146 0.31 -0.40 -9.79
C PHE A 146 1.16 0.87 -9.55
N TYR A 147 2.20 0.80 -8.72
CA TYR A 147 2.96 1.96 -8.25
C TYR A 147 4.40 1.97 -8.78
N ALA A 148 4.95 3.16 -8.90
CA ALA A 148 6.39 3.39 -8.87
C ALA A 148 6.74 4.00 -7.50
N LEU A 149 7.94 3.70 -6.99
CA LEU A 149 8.36 4.22 -5.69
C LEU A 149 8.41 5.76 -5.71
N PRO A 150 7.81 6.46 -4.73
CA PRO A 150 7.74 7.92 -4.71
C PRO A 150 9.08 8.62 -4.94
N GLN A 151 10.13 8.20 -4.24
CA GLN A 151 11.46 8.79 -4.37
C GLN A 151 12.08 8.49 -5.75
N SER A 152 11.79 7.33 -6.33
CA SER A 152 12.27 7.01 -7.68
C SER A 152 11.59 7.89 -8.73
N ILE A 153 10.33 8.27 -8.54
CA ILE A 153 9.64 9.25 -9.41
C ILE A 153 10.28 10.64 -9.24
N VAL A 154 10.54 11.08 -8.01
CA VAL A 154 11.21 12.36 -7.73
C VAL A 154 12.57 12.44 -8.40
N LYS A 155 13.39 11.39 -8.26
CA LYS A 155 14.70 11.31 -8.93
C LYS A 155 14.56 11.32 -10.45
N ALA A 156 13.64 10.54 -11.01
CA ALA A 156 13.43 10.52 -12.46
C ALA A 156 12.98 11.88 -13.03
N MET A 157 12.24 12.70 -12.25
CA MET A 157 11.91 14.08 -12.65
C MET A 157 13.16 14.98 -12.70
N ILE A 158 14.08 14.83 -11.74
CA ILE A 158 15.30 15.65 -11.64
C ILE A 158 16.35 15.19 -12.65
N GLU A 159 16.62 13.89 -12.67
CA GLU A 159 17.72 13.27 -13.41
C GLU A 159 17.35 12.99 -14.88
N GLU A 160 16.06 12.98 -15.21
CA GLU A 160 15.54 12.58 -16.53
C GLU A 160 15.96 11.16 -16.94
N ASP A 161 16.26 10.31 -15.96
CA ASP A 161 16.62 8.90 -16.10
C ASP A 161 15.59 8.03 -15.34
N PRO A 162 15.07 6.93 -15.92
CA PRO A 162 15.41 6.33 -17.22
C PRO A 162 14.90 7.10 -18.46
N TYR A 163 14.07 8.13 -18.26
CA TYR A 163 13.57 9.02 -19.30
C TYR A 163 12.95 10.27 -18.66
N PRO A 164 12.82 11.39 -19.40
CA PRO A 164 12.26 12.62 -18.85
C PRO A 164 10.77 12.50 -18.51
N ILE A 165 10.41 12.88 -17.29
CA ILE A 165 9.02 13.11 -16.88
C ILE A 165 8.69 14.58 -17.11
N ARG A 166 7.76 14.86 -18.03
CA ARG A 166 7.43 16.23 -18.44
C ARG A 166 6.12 16.74 -17.88
N VAL A 167 5.16 15.83 -17.65
CA VAL A 167 3.82 16.15 -17.19
C VAL A 167 3.50 15.29 -15.97
N VAL A 168 2.99 15.91 -14.92
CA VAL A 168 2.46 15.21 -13.74
C VAL A 168 1.04 15.68 -13.48
N TYR A 169 0.17 14.70 -13.25
CA TYR A 169 -1.20 14.91 -12.78
C TYR A 169 -1.27 14.41 -11.34
N VAL A 170 -1.45 15.32 -10.40
CA VAL A 170 -1.62 15.02 -8.98
C VAL A 170 -3.11 15.00 -8.67
N MET A 171 -3.58 13.87 -8.14
CA MET A 171 -4.97 13.67 -7.75
C MET A 171 -5.02 13.41 -6.25
N ALA A 172 -5.79 14.21 -5.51
CA ALA A 172 -5.97 14.05 -4.06
C ALA A 172 -4.63 13.89 -3.29
N GLY A 173 -3.61 14.67 -3.67
CA GLY A 173 -2.25 14.52 -3.19
C GLY A 173 -1.59 15.85 -2.85
N ASN A 174 -0.93 15.90 -1.68
CA ASN A 174 -0.07 17.02 -1.29
C ASN A 174 1.39 16.56 -1.19
N ASN A 175 1.93 16.09 -2.33
CA ASN A 175 3.22 15.41 -2.44
C ASN A 175 4.39 16.20 -1.87
N LEU A 176 4.34 17.54 -1.90
CA LEU A 176 5.41 18.37 -1.36
C LEU A 176 5.67 18.10 0.13
N ILE A 177 4.62 17.80 0.92
CA ILE A 177 4.76 17.53 2.36
C ILE A 177 4.61 16.04 2.72
N SER A 178 4.05 15.22 1.83
CA SER A 178 3.85 13.79 2.10
C SER A 178 4.98 12.90 1.57
N PHE A 179 5.76 13.37 0.59
CA PHE A 179 6.94 12.64 0.13
C PHE A 179 8.15 12.90 1.03
N SER A 180 9.10 11.96 0.99
CA SER A 180 10.40 12.15 1.62
C SER A 180 11.17 13.25 0.89
N ASN A 181 12.01 13.98 1.64
CA ASN A 181 12.86 15.06 1.10
C ASN A 181 12.08 16.14 0.32
N ILE A 182 11.45 17.06 1.08
CA ILE A 182 10.66 18.16 0.52
C ILE A 182 11.45 19.05 -0.45
N GLN A 183 12.74 19.30 -0.21
CA GLN A 183 13.55 20.15 -1.09
C GLN A 183 13.77 19.50 -2.46
N GLU A 184 14.01 18.20 -2.48
CA GLU A 184 14.17 17.44 -3.72
C GLU A 184 12.85 17.35 -4.47
N THR A 185 11.75 17.08 -3.76
CA THR A 185 10.39 17.07 -4.35
C THR A 185 10.02 18.43 -4.94
N TYR A 186 10.31 19.53 -4.24
CA TYR A 186 10.12 20.89 -4.75
C TYR A 186 10.90 21.13 -6.05
N THR A 187 12.18 20.76 -6.06
CA THR A 187 13.07 20.92 -7.22
C THR A 187 12.56 20.12 -8.42
N ALA A 188 12.14 18.88 -8.18
CA ALA A 188 11.52 18.01 -9.19
C ALA A 188 10.28 18.66 -9.80
N PHE A 189 9.37 19.18 -8.97
CA PHE A 189 8.12 19.77 -9.44
C PHE A 189 8.36 21.06 -10.24
N LYS A 190 9.35 21.88 -9.84
CA LYS A 190 9.75 23.09 -10.59
C LYS A 190 10.37 22.81 -11.96
N LYS A 191 10.85 21.59 -12.21
CA LYS A 191 11.46 21.17 -13.48
C LYS A 191 10.42 20.64 -14.48
N LEU A 192 9.22 20.31 -14.03
CA LEU A 192 8.14 19.84 -14.89
C LEU A 192 7.79 20.88 -15.95
N ALA A 193 7.41 20.42 -17.14
CA ALA A 193 6.90 21.29 -18.19
C ALA A 193 5.42 21.62 -17.97
N PHE A 194 4.70 20.75 -17.25
CA PHE A 194 3.30 20.96 -16.91
C PHE A 194 2.90 20.17 -15.66
N LEU A 195 2.31 20.84 -14.68
CA LEU A 195 1.78 20.27 -13.46
C LEU A 195 0.29 20.59 -13.33
N VAL A 196 -0.53 19.54 -13.27
CA VAL A 196 -1.97 19.64 -12.97
C VAL A 196 -2.21 19.08 -11.59
N VAL A 197 -2.98 19.79 -10.78
CA VAL A 197 -3.39 19.34 -9.44
C VAL A 197 -4.90 19.39 -9.32
N THR A 198 -5.54 18.29 -8.94
CA THR A 198 -6.95 18.26 -8.53
C THR A 198 -7.02 18.20 -7.01
N ASP A 199 -7.60 19.25 -6.43
CA ASP A 199 -7.61 19.45 -4.98
C ASP A 199 -8.82 20.30 -4.57
N MET A 200 -9.26 20.11 -3.33
CA MET A 200 -10.32 20.91 -2.72
C MET A 200 -9.79 22.25 -2.22
N PHE A 201 -8.48 22.33 -1.96
CA PHE A 201 -7.84 23.50 -1.39
C PHE A 201 -6.58 23.88 -2.17
N MET A 202 -6.17 25.14 -2.04
CA MET A 202 -4.87 25.61 -2.54
C MET A 202 -3.75 25.11 -1.62
N THR A 203 -3.42 23.83 -1.70
CA THR A 203 -2.35 23.19 -0.93
C THR A 203 -0.96 23.66 -1.39
N PRO A 204 0.11 23.43 -0.59
CA PRO A 204 1.48 23.70 -1.02
C PRO A 204 1.87 23.01 -2.34
N THR A 205 1.26 21.86 -2.66
CA THR A 205 1.46 21.21 -3.95
C THR A 205 0.65 21.90 -5.06
N ALA A 206 -0.61 22.24 -4.80
CA ALA A 206 -1.47 22.96 -5.75
C ALA A 206 -0.92 24.35 -6.11
N SER A 207 -0.24 25.05 -5.18
CA SER A 207 0.34 26.36 -5.46
C SER A 207 1.54 26.34 -6.42
N LEU A 208 2.09 25.16 -6.71
CA LEU A 208 3.12 24.96 -7.73
C LEU A 208 2.56 24.62 -9.11
N ALA A 209 1.25 24.31 -9.19
CA ALA A 209 0.61 23.82 -10.40
C ALA A 209 0.44 24.91 -11.47
N ASP A 210 0.51 24.50 -12.72
CA ASP A 210 0.11 25.34 -13.85
C ASP A 210 -1.42 25.45 -13.94
N ILE A 211 -2.13 24.37 -13.57
CA ILE A 211 -3.58 24.31 -13.48
C ILE A 211 -3.99 23.62 -12.18
N VAL A 212 -4.90 24.27 -11.45
CA VAL A 212 -5.63 23.65 -10.34
C VAL A 212 -7.08 23.45 -10.77
N LEU A 213 -7.59 22.23 -10.64
CA LEU A 213 -9.00 21.90 -10.93
C LEU A 213 -9.74 21.64 -9.62
N PRO A 214 -10.87 22.32 -9.35
CA PRO A 214 -11.63 22.13 -8.12
C PRO A 214 -12.33 20.76 -8.14
N VAL A 215 -11.98 19.91 -7.19
CA VAL A 215 -12.59 18.58 -7.03
C VAL A 215 -13.69 18.58 -5.97
N SER A 216 -14.71 17.77 -6.20
CA SER A 216 -15.81 17.58 -5.25
C SER A 216 -15.39 16.80 -4.00
N SER A 217 -15.96 17.14 -2.86
CA SER A 217 -15.83 16.36 -1.63
C SER A 217 -16.62 15.05 -1.69
N TYR A 218 -16.40 14.16 -0.72
CA TYR A 218 -17.17 12.92 -0.60
C TYR A 218 -18.69 13.16 -0.40
N LEU A 219 -19.09 14.33 0.09
CA LEU A 219 -20.50 14.72 0.27
C LEU A 219 -21.19 15.16 -1.03
N GLU A 220 -20.41 15.39 -2.09
CA GLU A 220 -20.87 15.99 -3.34
C GLU A 220 -20.98 14.99 -4.51
N ARG A 221 -20.71 13.71 -4.24
CA ARG A 221 -20.82 12.62 -5.22
C ARG A 221 -21.39 11.36 -4.60
N ASN A 222 -22.03 10.55 -5.45
CA ASN A 222 -22.30 9.17 -5.09
C ASN A 222 -20.98 8.39 -5.18
N SER A 223 -20.74 7.49 -4.24
CA SER A 223 -19.45 6.82 -4.13
C SER A 223 -19.59 5.47 -3.44
N MET A 224 -18.67 4.57 -3.75
CA MET A 224 -18.54 3.29 -3.06
C MET A 224 -17.07 2.99 -2.81
N LYS A 225 -16.79 2.54 -1.58
CA LYS A 225 -15.48 2.08 -1.16
C LYS A 225 -15.59 0.68 -0.57
N GLU A 226 -14.82 -0.23 -1.13
CA GLU A 226 -14.64 -1.57 -0.58
C GLU A 226 -13.55 -1.52 0.49
N ALA A 227 -13.81 -2.12 1.66
CA ALA A 227 -12.75 -2.38 2.62
C ALA A 227 -11.83 -3.49 2.07
N LEU A 228 -10.52 -3.27 2.10
CA LEU A 228 -9.54 -4.25 1.60
C LEU A 228 -9.49 -5.51 2.47
N ASP A 229 -9.72 -5.35 3.77
CA ASP A 229 -9.54 -6.40 4.78
C ASP A 229 -10.86 -7.02 5.25
N TYR A 230 -12.00 -6.40 4.90
CA TYR A 230 -13.32 -6.80 5.36
C TYR A 230 -14.31 -6.87 4.21
N PRO A 231 -15.30 -7.79 4.24
CA PRO A 231 -16.33 -7.91 3.23
C PRO A 231 -17.42 -6.85 3.46
N VAL A 232 -17.03 -5.58 3.50
CA VAL A 232 -17.91 -4.44 3.75
C VAL A 232 -17.69 -3.39 2.66
N ALA A 233 -18.80 -2.85 2.16
CA ALA A 233 -18.83 -1.69 1.29
C ALA A 233 -19.34 -0.50 2.09
N GLU A 234 -18.58 0.58 2.05
CA GLU A 234 -19.04 1.90 2.43
C GLU A 234 -19.68 2.53 1.19
N VAL A 235 -20.96 2.91 1.29
CA VAL A 235 -21.70 3.57 0.22
C VAL A 235 -22.02 4.98 0.67
N GLU A 236 -21.70 5.94 -0.18
CA GLU A 236 -21.88 7.36 0.06
C GLU A 236 -22.91 7.89 -0.95
N GLN A 237 -23.88 8.64 -0.45
CA GLN A 237 -24.86 9.34 -1.29
C GLN A 237 -24.53 10.83 -1.32
N LYS A 238 -24.62 11.43 -2.51
CA LYS A 238 -24.51 12.88 -2.67
C LYS A 238 -25.58 13.60 -1.84
N VAL A 239 -25.15 14.59 -1.06
CA VAL A 239 -26.01 15.44 -0.22
C VAL A 239 -25.78 16.94 -0.43
N ALA A 240 -24.72 17.32 -1.14
CA ALA A 240 -24.35 18.71 -1.39
C ALA A 240 -23.82 18.92 -2.82
N GLU A 241 -23.69 20.19 -3.20
CA GLU A 241 -22.99 20.63 -4.41
C GLU A 241 -22.36 21.99 -4.13
N VAL A 242 -21.07 22.15 -4.42
CA VAL A 242 -20.33 23.38 -4.15
C VAL A 242 -19.71 23.93 -5.45
N GLY A 243 -20.14 25.12 -5.84
CA GLY A 243 -19.54 25.87 -6.94
C GLY A 243 -19.46 25.09 -8.26
N GLU A 244 -18.29 25.07 -8.86
CA GLU A 244 -18.01 24.35 -10.12
C GLU A 244 -17.21 23.05 -9.89
N CYS A 245 -17.22 22.52 -8.66
CA CYS A 245 -16.50 21.31 -8.30
C CYS A 245 -17.01 20.12 -9.13
N ARG A 246 -16.08 19.28 -9.62
CA ARG A 246 -16.37 18.05 -10.34
C ARG A 246 -15.73 16.87 -9.64
N SER A 247 -16.31 15.67 -9.77
CA SER A 247 -15.66 14.47 -9.26
C SER A 247 -14.39 14.15 -10.06
N ASP A 248 -13.44 13.45 -9.45
CA ASP A 248 -12.25 12.96 -10.16
C ASP A 248 -12.63 12.15 -11.41
N TYR A 249 -13.70 11.36 -11.31
CA TYR A 249 -14.22 10.58 -12.44
C TYR A 249 -14.64 11.49 -13.60
N GLN A 250 -15.44 12.52 -13.33
CA GLN A 250 -15.89 13.48 -14.35
C GLN A 250 -14.71 14.20 -15.01
N ILE A 251 -13.73 14.63 -14.22
CA ILE A 251 -12.52 15.29 -14.74
C ILE A 251 -11.74 14.34 -15.65
N LEU A 252 -11.46 13.11 -15.19
CA LEU A 252 -10.70 12.12 -15.95
C LEU A 252 -11.44 11.64 -17.20
N SER A 253 -12.76 11.44 -17.13
CA SER A 253 -13.60 11.04 -18.27
C SER A 253 -13.58 12.12 -19.36
N GLU A 254 -13.75 13.40 -18.99
CA GLU A 254 -13.70 14.52 -19.92
C GLU A 254 -12.31 14.73 -20.54
N LEU A 255 -11.25 14.51 -19.76
CA LEU A 255 -9.88 14.50 -20.27
C LEU A 255 -9.66 13.35 -21.25
N ALA A 256 -10.11 12.14 -20.90
CA ALA A 256 -10.00 10.97 -21.76
C ALA A 256 -10.71 11.15 -23.10
N LYS A 257 -11.93 11.71 -23.11
CA LYS A 257 -12.66 12.05 -24.34
C LYS A 257 -11.83 12.99 -25.24
N ARG A 258 -11.22 14.03 -24.68
CA ARG A 258 -10.36 14.98 -25.41
C ARG A 258 -9.07 14.34 -25.95
N LEU A 259 -8.58 13.30 -25.27
CA LEU A 259 -7.42 12.51 -25.71
C LEU A 259 -7.78 11.36 -26.68
N GLY A 260 -9.05 11.24 -27.09
CA GLY A 260 -9.51 10.13 -27.96
C GLY A 260 -9.59 8.77 -27.25
N LEU A 261 -9.57 8.76 -25.91
CA LEU A 261 -9.67 7.58 -25.05
C LEU A 261 -11.07 7.40 -24.44
N GLY A 262 -12.04 8.24 -24.83
CA GLY A 262 -13.39 8.24 -24.25
C GLY A 262 -14.11 6.89 -24.30
N ARG A 263 -13.80 6.02 -25.28
CA ARG A 263 -14.36 4.67 -25.38
C ARG A 263 -14.08 3.73 -24.20
N TYR A 264 -13.13 4.10 -23.33
CA TYR A 264 -12.75 3.33 -22.14
C TYR A 264 -13.43 3.81 -20.86
N PHE A 265 -14.25 4.86 -20.96
CA PHE A 265 -14.97 5.45 -19.85
C PHE A 265 -16.47 5.29 -20.08
N TRP A 266 -17.23 5.21 -18.99
CA TRP A 266 -18.69 5.23 -19.03
C TRP A 266 -19.20 6.65 -19.26
N ASP A 267 -20.43 6.76 -19.76
CA ASP A 267 -21.03 8.05 -20.05
C ASP A 267 -21.37 8.82 -18.76
N THR A 268 -21.69 8.09 -17.68
CA THR A 268 -21.94 8.63 -16.34
C THR A 268 -21.05 7.99 -15.26
N GLU A 269 -20.91 8.63 -14.11
CA GLU A 269 -20.21 8.07 -12.95
C GLU A 269 -21.02 6.93 -12.33
N GLU A 270 -22.35 7.04 -12.34
CA GLU A 270 -23.27 6.01 -11.89
C GLU A 270 -23.11 4.70 -12.66
N GLU A 271 -22.98 4.74 -13.99
CA GLU A 271 -22.74 3.54 -14.80
C GLU A 271 -21.41 2.84 -14.44
N CYS A 272 -20.38 3.61 -14.08
CA CYS A 272 -19.12 3.09 -13.58
C CYS A 272 -19.29 2.40 -12.22
N LEU A 273 -20.07 3.01 -11.31
CA LEU A 273 -20.36 2.44 -10.00
C LEU A 273 -21.20 1.16 -10.11
N ASP A 274 -22.22 1.16 -10.97
CA ASP A 274 -23.05 -0.01 -11.29
C ASP A 274 -22.22 -1.15 -11.89
N PHE A 275 -21.19 -0.82 -12.67
CA PHE A 275 -20.26 -1.81 -13.19
C PHE A 275 -19.40 -2.45 -12.09
N LEU A 276 -18.87 -1.65 -11.16
CA LEU A 276 -18.09 -2.15 -10.01
C LEU A 276 -18.93 -3.02 -9.07
N LEU A 277 -20.22 -2.74 -8.97
CA LEU A 277 -21.19 -3.51 -8.18
C LEU A 277 -21.51 -4.91 -8.74
N LYS A 278 -21.10 -5.21 -9.97
CA LYS A 278 -21.33 -6.54 -10.54
C LYS A 278 -20.53 -7.58 -9.75
N PRO A 279 -21.05 -8.82 -9.63
CA PRO A 279 -20.29 -9.90 -9.03
C PRO A 279 -18.92 -10.05 -9.70
N GLY A 280 -17.86 -10.01 -8.90
CA GLY A 280 -16.52 -10.40 -9.34
C GLY A 280 -16.45 -11.92 -9.51
N TYR A 281 -15.74 -12.41 -10.52
CA TYR A 281 -15.45 -13.83 -10.69
C TYR A 281 -14.27 -14.27 -9.84
#